data_AF-A0A7C1SM93-F1
#
_entry.id   AF-A0A7C1SM93-F1
#
_cell.length_a   1.000
_cell.length_b   1.000
_cell.length_c   1.000
_cell.angle_alpha   90.00
_cell.angle_beta   90.00
_cell.angle_gamma   90.00
#
_symmetry.space_group_name_H-M   'P 1'
#
loop_
_entity.id
_entity.type
_entity.pdbx_description
1 polymer ?
#
loop_
_entity_poly.entity_id
_entity_poly.type
_entity_poly.pdbx_seq_one_letter_code
_entity_poly.pdbx_strand_id
1 'polypeptide(L)'
;MVEKTRLEELSGELPDKEREELLNKISRSGKQEDREEIIPVTLKEDERERLVSEEMLRISWFFKVLLWLKGVLTGKSKRELFVKMQLNRVKYSIRQRNPGLTGFETRNLTPKFANYLYDLYTACYPLLDFFRGFNLEPEFRNDSIISLVEANYEEVKKELIDLVPLEKLEEIYEKTGSEGELKKEVLRNFNEYIKQIPEKFFGQLEEGIKPLIFLKNIVLFSYSSMFTHFNYTLSGNPAEKHPYFQHAPVMLLLDKLEKLYYGIFLASQLGKKWLLHEELVRFYCANKLELEDNPEELELRTTDLTRSIIALESAIHKFRAKVPVMELIRYFRRDPYYRLIFNVPKFYLKAIYTASIKNRFLDQLDEHKQAIKERVADKKIDELFKGSKLLELYYYVPKQSTEDRERGLPFFSHNKSLKILYNYLARKYKGTIQEGVQLASAYVLSTNRLIQNRLMQCAAGLEELEAKIVLFDRSLSPDEDDGKAMMRFKYGRSADVNEQKLYRSFISQKDREAFELIEQGKECLLGIKNIFNDLITSPMESVKSILKTIHFQRGRNETLVQILKRNAELIEEYYNFMDQLIALEKGA
;
A
#
# COMPACT_ATOMS: atom_id res chain seq x y z
N MET A 1 -9.32 -25.48 -5.10
CA MET A 1 -9.54 -24.17 -4.45
C MET A 1 -8.64 -23.20 -5.19
N VAL A 2 -9.21 -22.19 -5.82
CA VAL A 2 -8.45 -21.15 -6.52
C VAL A 2 -7.87 -20.23 -5.43
N GLU A 3 -6.54 -20.14 -5.34
CA GLU A 3 -5.86 -19.17 -4.48
C GLU A 3 -6.29 -17.77 -4.90
N LYS A 4 -6.99 -17.08 -4.00
CA LYS A 4 -7.32 -15.66 -4.17
C LYS A 4 -6.04 -14.87 -3.98
N THR A 5 -5.82 -13.89 -4.83
CA THR A 5 -4.67 -12.99 -4.70
C THR A 5 -4.87 -12.07 -3.47
N ARG A 6 -3.80 -11.72 -2.73
CA ARG A 6 -3.85 -10.82 -1.54
C ARG A 6 -4.66 -9.52 -1.78
N LEU A 7 -4.73 -9.07 -3.03
CA LEU A 7 -5.48 -7.90 -3.46
C LEU A 7 -7.00 -8.13 -3.47
N GLU A 8 -7.46 -9.36 -3.73
CA GLU A 8 -8.87 -9.76 -3.64
C GLU A 8 -9.33 -9.92 -2.19
N GLU A 9 -8.46 -10.41 -1.30
CA GLU A 9 -8.71 -10.46 0.14
C GLU A 9 -8.82 -9.06 0.75
N LEU A 10 -7.90 -8.15 0.41
CA LEU A 10 -7.96 -6.73 0.78
C LEU A 10 -9.18 -6.00 0.21
N SER A 11 -9.70 -6.42 -0.95
CA SER A 11 -10.91 -5.84 -1.56
C SER A 11 -12.21 -6.31 -0.92
N GLY A 12 -12.18 -7.43 -0.17
CA GLY A 12 -13.33 -8.00 0.52
C GLY A 12 -13.69 -7.29 1.83
N GLU A 13 -12.76 -6.52 2.41
CA GLU A 13 -12.90 -5.89 3.72
C GLU A 13 -13.26 -4.39 3.66
N LEU A 14 -13.39 -3.82 2.46
CA LEU A 14 -13.78 -2.43 2.26
C LEU A 14 -15.30 -2.33 2.01
N PRO A 15 -16.00 -1.33 2.59
CA PRO A 15 -17.39 -1.04 2.23
C PRO A 15 -17.54 -0.86 0.71
N ASP A 16 -18.62 -1.36 0.10
CA ASP A 16 -18.81 -1.38 -1.36
C ASP A 16 -18.57 -0.03 -2.04
N LYS A 17 -18.91 1.08 -1.37
CA LYS A 17 -18.65 2.45 -1.84
C LYS A 17 -17.16 2.81 -1.88
N GLU A 18 -16.38 2.40 -0.89
CA GLU A 18 -14.93 2.63 -0.86
C GLU A 18 -14.21 1.71 -1.84
N ARG A 19 -14.72 0.48 -2.04
CA ARG A 19 -14.25 -0.44 -3.09
C ARG A 19 -14.50 0.13 -4.48
N GLU A 20 -15.70 0.64 -4.75
CA GLU A 20 -15.99 1.34 -6.00
C GLU A 20 -15.15 2.61 -6.16
N GLU A 21 -14.91 3.39 -5.11
CA GLU A 21 -14.04 4.58 -5.19
C GLU A 21 -12.57 4.24 -5.39
N LEU A 22 -12.04 3.20 -4.76
CA LEU A 22 -10.67 2.72 -4.95
C LEU A 22 -10.50 2.10 -6.33
N LEU A 23 -11.42 1.24 -6.78
CA LEU A 23 -11.42 0.71 -8.14
C LEU A 23 -11.63 1.81 -9.18
N ASN A 24 -12.44 2.83 -8.90
CA ASN A 24 -12.57 3.99 -9.78
C ASN A 24 -11.33 4.90 -9.74
N LYS A 25 -10.62 5.02 -8.60
CA LYS A 25 -9.38 5.80 -8.51
C LYS A 25 -8.20 5.07 -9.17
N ILE A 26 -8.05 3.77 -8.94
CA ILE A 26 -7.03 2.90 -9.54
C ILE A 26 -7.32 2.74 -11.04
N SER A 27 -8.58 2.55 -11.45
CA SER A 27 -8.92 2.54 -12.87
C SER A 27 -8.84 3.92 -13.51
N ARG A 28 -9.03 5.03 -12.79
CA ARG A 28 -8.77 6.38 -13.32
C ARG A 28 -7.28 6.71 -13.39
N SER A 29 -6.45 6.23 -12.47
CA SER A 29 -5.00 6.39 -12.51
C SER A 29 -4.37 5.47 -13.56
N GLY A 30 -4.85 4.24 -13.71
CA GLY A 30 -4.45 3.31 -14.77
C GLY A 30 -4.98 3.72 -16.15
N LYS A 31 -6.24 4.17 -16.27
CA LYS A 31 -6.78 4.72 -17.54
C LYS A 31 -6.24 6.10 -17.90
N GLN A 32 -5.45 6.74 -17.02
CA GLN A 32 -4.75 7.97 -17.38
C GLN A 32 -3.54 7.68 -18.30
N GLU A 33 -3.01 6.46 -18.28
CA GLU A 33 -1.99 5.98 -19.24
C GLU A 33 -2.59 5.69 -20.63
N ASP A 34 -3.91 5.44 -20.73
CA ASP A 34 -4.63 5.16 -21.99
C ASP A 34 -5.17 6.40 -22.71
N ARG A 35 -4.92 7.62 -22.20
CA ARG A 35 -5.23 8.82 -22.99
C ARG A 35 -4.14 9.01 -24.03
N GLU A 36 -4.52 9.02 -25.31
CA GLU A 36 -3.61 9.38 -26.40
C GLU A 36 -2.89 10.70 -26.05
N GLU A 37 -1.57 10.61 -25.84
CA GLU A 37 -0.72 11.75 -25.45
C GLU A 37 -0.77 12.88 -26.48
N ILE A 38 -1.04 12.50 -27.73
CA ILE A 38 -1.12 13.35 -28.90
C ILE A 38 -2.46 13.04 -29.56
N ILE A 39 -3.35 14.03 -29.57
CA ILE A 39 -4.58 13.93 -30.35
C ILE A 39 -4.34 14.69 -31.66
N PRO A 40 -4.12 13.99 -32.78
CA PRO A 40 -4.03 14.65 -34.08
C PRO A 40 -5.38 15.31 -34.37
N VAL A 41 -5.40 16.63 -34.52
CA VAL A 41 -6.63 17.32 -34.92
C VAL A 41 -6.80 17.14 -36.41
N THR A 42 -7.50 16.09 -36.79
CA THR A 42 -8.14 16.03 -38.10
C THR A 42 -9.28 17.05 -38.08
N LEU A 43 -8.99 18.27 -38.54
CA LEU A 43 -10.05 19.25 -38.79
C LEU A 43 -11.10 18.57 -39.67
N LYS A 44 -12.36 18.56 -39.22
CA LYS A 44 -13.48 18.13 -40.07
C LYS A 44 -13.41 18.91 -41.38
N GLU A 45 -13.74 18.27 -42.50
CA GLU A 45 -13.59 18.89 -43.83
C GLU A 45 -14.26 20.27 -43.88
N ASP A 46 -15.42 20.44 -43.24
CA ASP A 46 -16.15 21.71 -43.12
C ASP A 46 -15.38 22.83 -42.39
N GLU A 47 -14.68 22.52 -41.30
CA GLU A 47 -13.87 23.50 -40.55
C GLU A 47 -12.60 23.88 -41.31
N ARG A 48 -12.02 22.90 -42.00
CA ARG A 48 -10.89 23.12 -42.90
C ARG A 48 -11.29 24.02 -44.06
N GLU A 49 -12.48 23.80 -44.63
CA GLU A 49 -13.05 24.63 -45.69
C GLU A 49 -13.35 26.06 -45.20
N ARG A 50 -13.84 26.21 -43.97
CA ARG A 50 -14.06 27.52 -43.36
C ARG A 50 -12.76 28.30 -43.14
N LEU A 51 -11.72 27.67 -42.58
CA LEU A 51 -10.43 28.32 -42.36
C LEU A 51 -9.75 28.72 -43.67
N VAL A 52 -9.81 27.84 -44.68
CA VAL A 52 -9.28 28.12 -46.02
C VAL A 52 -10.02 29.27 -46.68
N SER A 53 -11.35 29.31 -46.59
CA SER A 53 -12.15 30.39 -47.17
C SER A 53 -11.93 31.74 -46.46
N GLU A 54 -11.87 31.75 -45.13
CA GLU A 54 -11.56 32.95 -44.34
C GLU A 54 -10.16 33.51 -44.67
N GLU A 55 -9.14 32.65 -44.79
CA GLU A 55 -7.81 33.11 -45.19
C GLU A 55 -7.75 33.54 -46.66
N MET A 56 -8.47 32.88 -47.56
CA MET A 56 -8.56 33.28 -48.97
C MET A 56 -9.18 34.67 -49.14
N LEU A 57 -10.12 35.05 -48.28
CA LEU A 57 -10.70 36.39 -48.27
C LEU A 57 -9.68 37.46 -47.88
N ARG A 58 -8.75 37.14 -46.97
CA ARG A 58 -7.70 38.05 -46.47
C ARG A 58 -6.52 38.24 -47.42
N ILE A 59 -6.45 37.50 -48.52
CA ILE A 59 -5.38 37.65 -49.51
C ILE A 59 -5.54 38.97 -50.29
N SER A 60 -4.42 39.65 -50.55
CA SER A 60 -4.36 40.81 -51.45
C SER A 60 -4.93 40.50 -52.85
N TRP A 61 -5.60 41.49 -53.44
CA TRP A 61 -6.28 41.35 -54.73
C TRP A 61 -5.34 40.86 -55.85
N PHE A 62 -4.08 41.30 -55.86
CA PHE A 62 -3.07 40.84 -56.82
C PHE A 62 -2.84 39.32 -56.78
N PHE A 63 -2.79 38.75 -55.58
CA PHE A 63 -2.62 37.30 -55.41
C PHE A 63 -3.90 36.53 -55.78
N LYS A 64 -5.08 37.13 -55.58
CA LYS A 64 -6.35 36.55 -56.07
C LYS A 64 -6.38 36.47 -57.61
N VAL A 65 -5.89 37.51 -58.29
CA VAL A 65 -5.74 37.53 -59.76
C VAL A 65 -4.72 36.48 -60.23
N LEU A 66 -3.59 36.35 -59.54
CA LEU A 66 -2.56 35.36 -59.87
C LEU A 66 -3.03 33.91 -59.66
N LEU A 67 -3.83 33.65 -58.62
CA LEU A 67 -4.47 32.35 -58.40
C LEU A 67 -5.52 32.03 -59.47
N TRP A 68 -6.29 33.04 -59.92
CA TRP A 68 -7.24 32.88 -61.02
C TRP A 68 -6.54 32.54 -62.34
N LEU A 69 -5.50 33.29 -62.71
CA LEU A 69 -4.73 33.04 -63.94
C LEU A 69 -4.10 31.65 -63.95
N LYS A 70 -3.49 31.24 -62.83
CA LYS A 70 -2.96 29.88 -62.67
C LYS A 70 -4.04 28.80 -62.70
N GLY A 71 -5.24 29.09 -62.20
CA GLY A 71 -6.40 28.19 -62.27
C GLY A 71 -6.80 27.91 -63.72
N VAL A 72 -6.90 28.96 -64.54
CA VAL A 72 -7.23 28.84 -65.97
C VAL A 72 -6.16 28.04 -66.72
N LEU A 73 -4.88 28.25 -66.43
CA LEU A 73 -3.78 27.57 -67.12
C LEU A 73 -3.54 26.11 -66.69
N THR A 74 -3.90 25.75 -65.45
CA THR A 74 -3.57 24.42 -64.88
C THR A 74 -4.77 23.51 -64.67
N GLY A 75 -6.00 24.02 -64.88
CA GLY A 75 -7.25 23.29 -64.63
C GLY A 75 -7.53 22.99 -63.15
N LYS A 76 -6.71 23.50 -62.23
CA LYS A 76 -6.84 23.25 -60.78
C LYS A 76 -7.77 24.24 -60.12
N SER A 77 -8.45 23.79 -59.07
CA SER A 77 -9.29 24.67 -58.27
C SER A 77 -8.48 25.80 -57.60
N LYS A 78 -9.08 26.98 -57.44
CA LYS A 78 -8.44 28.11 -56.72
C LYS A 78 -8.00 27.71 -55.30
N ARG A 79 -8.74 26.77 -54.68
CA ARG A 79 -8.46 26.20 -53.35
C ARG A 79 -7.19 25.35 -53.36
N GLU A 80 -7.05 24.41 -54.29
CA GLU A 80 -5.82 23.61 -54.43
C GLU A 80 -4.59 24.48 -54.68
N LEU A 81 -4.73 25.51 -55.52
CA LEU A 81 -3.65 26.45 -55.80
C LEU A 81 -3.28 27.27 -54.56
N PHE A 82 -4.26 27.65 -53.73
CA PHE A 82 -4.02 28.35 -52.47
C PHE A 82 -3.34 27.44 -51.43
N VAL A 83 -3.81 26.20 -51.25
CA VAL A 83 -3.15 25.23 -50.35
C VAL A 83 -1.72 24.94 -50.81
N LYS A 84 -1.49 24.80 -52.12
CA LYS A 84 -0.14 24.66 -52.69
C LYS A 84 0.73 25.88 -52.41
N MET A 85 0.16 27.09 -52.47
CA MET A 85 0.86 28.32 -52.10
C MET A 85 1.24 28.34 -50.62
N GLN A 86 0.34 27.93 -49.72
CA GLN A 86 0.63 27.84 -48.28
C GLN A 86 1.69 26.77 -47.98
N LEU A 87 1.62 25.59 -48.61
CA LEU A 87 2.68 24.58 -48.50
C LEU A 87 4.03 25.08 -49.02
N ASN A 88 4.05 25.89 -50.07
CA ASN A 88 5.28 26.53 -50.54
C ASN A 88 5.83 27.56 -49.55
N ARG A 89 4.97 28.28 -48.81
CA ARG A 89 5.41 29.15 -47.70
C ARG A 89 6.01 28.34 -46.56
N VAL A 90 5.39 27.21 -46.18
CA VAL A 90 5.96 26.28 -45.19
C VAL A 90 7.33 25.76 -45.67
N LYS A 91 7.44 25.32 -46.94
CA LYS A 91 8.71 24.91 -47.57
C LYS A 91 9.78 25.99 -47.48
N TYR A 92 9.41 27.24 -47.79
CA TYR A 92 10.32 28.38 -47.73
C TYR A 92 10.76 28.69 -46.29
N SER A 93 9.84 28.66 -45.33
CA SER A 93 10.13 28.81 -43.90
C SER A 93 11.13 27.77 -43.39
N ILE A 94 10.96 26.50 -43.78
CA ILE A 94 11.91 25.43 -43.45
C ILE A 94 13.29 25.72 -44.04
N ARG A 95 13.36 26.12 -45.33
CA ARG A 95 14.62 26.45 -46.01
C ARG A 95 15.33 27.65 -45.40
N GLN A 96 14.59 28.69 -45.03
CA GLN A 96 15.14 29.88 -44.37
C GLN A 96 15.70 29.56 -42.99
N ARG A 97 15.00 28.74 -42.20
CA ARG A 97 15.44 28.40 -40.85
C ARG A 97 16.70 27.56 -40.83
N ASN A 98 16.74 26.51 -41.66
CA ASN A 98 17.92 25.67 -41.78
C ASN A 98 17.94 24.92 -43.12
N PRO A 99 18.76 25.36 -44.10
CA PRO A 99 18.82 24.71 -45.40
C PRO A 99 19.44 23.32 -45.28
N GLY A 100 18.90 22.37 -46.06
CA GLY A 100 19.44 21.01 -46.16
C GLY A 100 18.96 20.04 -45.09
N LEU A 101 17.95 20.35 -44.27
CA LEU A 101 17.34 19.39 -43.34
C LEU A 101 16.53 18.26 -44.02
N THR A 102 16.00 18.54 -45.22
CA THR A 102 15.17 17.59 -45.94
C THR A 102 15.29 17.76 -47.45
N GLY A 103 15.22 16.65 -48.18
CA GLY A 103 15.01 16.62 -49.62
C GLY A 103 13.52 16.68 -49.94
N PHE A 104 13.01 17.88 -50.24
CA PHE A 104 11.57 18.07 -50.50
C PHE A 104 11.04 17.25 -51.67
N GLU A 105 11.85 17.05 -52.71
CA GLU A 105 11.47 16.29 -53.91
C GLU A 105 11.64 14.77 -53.68
N THR A 106 12.70 14.37 -52.98
CA THR A 106 12.99 12.97 -52.63
C THR A 106 12.21 12.46 -51.41
N ARG A 107 11.53 13.36 -50.69
CA ARG A 107 10.75 13.10 -49.46
C ARG A 107 11.52 12.42 -48.33
N ASN A 108 12.80 12.80 -48.19
CA ASN A 108 13.68 12.23 -47.18
C ASN A 108 14.18 13.30 -46.18
N LEU A 109 14.39 12.91 -44.92
CA LEU A 109 15.20 13.65 -43.97
C LEU A 109 16.67 13.39 -44.30
N THR A 110 17.50 14.41 -44.15
CA THR A 110 18.93 14.32 -44.48
C THR A 110 19.77 13.90 -43.27
N PRO A 111 21.02 13.48 -43.50
CA PRO A 111 22.00 13.28 -42.43
C PRO A 111 22.15 14.49 -41.51
N LYS A 112 21.95 15.71 -42.03
CA LYS A 112 21.99 16.95 -41.24
C LYS A 112 20.90 17.00 -40.17
N PHE A 113 19.69 16.50 -40.46
CA PHE A 113 18.64 16.37 -39.45
C PHE A 113 19.06 15.34 -38.37
N ALA A 114 19.60 14.20 -38.80
CA ALA A 114 20.06 13.16 -37.88
C ALA A 114 21.17 13.65 -36.95
N ASN A 115 22.10 14.48 -37.43
CA ASN A 115 23.14 15.09 -36.59
C ASN A 115 22.55 15.94 -35.46
N TYR A 116 21.55 16.80 -35.75
CA TYR A 116 20.89 17.57 -34.69
C TYR A 116 20.13 16.69 -33.71
N LEU A 117 19.52 15.60 -34.19
CA LEU A 117 18.85 14.65 -33.32
C LEU A 117 19.87 13.89 -32.46
N TYR A 118 21.05 13.60 -33.00
CA TYR A 118 22.15 12.94 -32.28
C TYR A 118 22.73 13.86 -31.19
N ASP A 119 22.87 15.16 -31.45
CA ASP A 119 23.24 16.14 -30.41
C ASP A 119 22.26 16.11 -29.23
N LEU A 120 20.95 16.02 -29.52
CA LEU A 120 19.91 15.91 -28.51
C LEU A 120 19.99 14.58 -27.74
N TYR A 121 20.22 13.46 -28.46
CA TYR A 121 20.42 12.15 -27.85
C TYR A 121 21.61 12.13 -26.90
N THR A 122 22.75 12.68 -27.31
CA THR A 122 23.97 12.75 -26.48
C THR A 122 23.73 13.50 -25.18
N ALA A 123 22.92 14.58 -25.20
CA ALA A 123 22.53 15.29 -23.99
C ALA A 123 21.53 14.51 -23.11
N CYS A 124 20.71 13.63 -23.70
CA CYS A 124 19.80 12.76 -22.96
C CYS A 124 20.50 11.55 -22.32
N TYR A 125 21.60 11.09 -22.92
CA TYR A 125 22.21 9.81 -22.58
C TYR A 125 22.58 9.65 -21.09
N PRO A 126 23.24 10.62 -20.42
CA PRO A 126 23.57 10.52 -19.00
C PRO A 126 22.35 10.46 -18.07
N LEU A 127 21.17 10.85 -18.57
CA LEU A 127 19.94 10.96 -17.80
C LEU A 127 19.02 9.75 -17.97
N LEU A 128 19.33 8.82 -18.88
CA LEU A 128 18.46 7.71 -19.24
C LEU A 128 18.07 6.88 -18.02
N ASP A 129 19.04 6.43 -17.22
CA ASP A 129 18.79 5.53 -16.10
C ASP A 129 18.07 6.23 -14.95
N PHE A 130 18.41 7.51 -14.71
CA PHE A 130 17.68 8.33 -13.75
C PHE A 130 16.21 8.52 -14.13
N PHE A 131 15.93 8.90 -15.38
CA PHE A 131 14.55 9.09 -15.84
C PHE A 131 13.78 7.77 -15.94
N ARG A 132 14.44 6.65 -16.25
CA ARG A 132 13.84 5.31 -16.21
C ARG A 132 13.44 4.95 -14.78
N GLY A 133 14.36 5.04 -13.83
CA GLY A 133 14.07 4.77 -12.42
C GLY A 133 12.88 5.61 -11.92
N PHE A 134 12.92 6.93 -12.13
CA PHE A 134 11.84 7.79 -11.64
C PHE A 134 10.49 7.59 -12.34
N ASN A 135 10.46 7.33 -13.67
CA ASN A 135 9.21 7.33 -14.43
C ASN A 135 8.64 5.94 -14.74
N LEU A 136 9.45 4.88 -14.69
CA LEU A 136 9.03 3.51 -15.02
C LEU A 136 8.93 2.60 -13.78
N GLU A 137 9.54 2.97 -12.65
CA GLU A 137 9.50 2.18 -11.42
C GLU A 137 8.63 2.88 -10.36
N PRO A 138 7.38 2.43 -10.12
CA PRO A 138 6.46 3.10 -9.21
C PRO A 138 6.92 3.12 -7.74
N GLU A 139 7.57 2.05 -7.29
CA GLU A 139 8.09 1.91 -5.92
C GLU A 139 9.15 2.99 -5.65
N PHE A 140 10.21 3.02 -6.46
CA PHE A 140 11.25 4.04 -6.38
C PHE A 140 10.70 5.47 -6.48
N ARG A 141 9.73 5.70 -7.37
CA ARG A 141 9.07 7.02 -7.48
C ARG A 141 8.33 7.40 -6.20
N ASN A 142 7.61 6.46 -5.58
CA ASN A 142 6.88 6.73 -4.35
C ASN A 142 7.84 7.01 -3.18
N ASP A 143 8.92 6.25 -3.08
CA ASP A 143 9.91 6.42 -2.01
C ASP A 143 10.69 7.74 -2.16
N SER A 144 11.07 8.11 -3.38
CA SER A 144 11.70 9.41 -3.66
C SER A 144 10.78 10.59 -3.32
N ILE A 145 9.47 10.45 -3.54
CA ILE A 145 8.45 11.44 -3.14
C ILE A 145 8.33 11.54 -1.62
N ILE A 146 8.30 10.40 -0.92
CA ILE A 146 8.28 10.38 0.54
C ILE A 146 9.52 11.09 1.07
N SER A 147 10.70 10.74 0.57
CA SER A 147 11.98 11.36 0.96
C SER A 147 12.00 12.86 0.68
N LEU A 148 11.47 13.30 -0.46
CA LEU A 148 11.37 14.72 -0.79
C LEU A 148 10.51 15.49 0.23
N VAL A 149 9.35 14.94 0.59
CA VAL A 149 8.46 15.54 1.60
C VAL A 149 9.12 15.51 2.98
N GLU A 150 9.75 14.40 3.35
CA GLU A 150 10.51 14.23 4.60
C GLU A 150 11.66 15.23 4.75
N ALA A 151 12.33 15.58 3.66
CA ALA A 151 13.42 16.56 3.66
C ALA A 151 12.93 18.03 3.77
N ASN A 152 11.71 18.31 3.33
CA ASN A 152 11.19 19.67 3.17
C ASN A 152 10.09 20.06 4.18
N TYR A 153 9.58 19.12 4.99
CA TYR A 153 8.58 19.37 6.02
C TYR A 153 9.12 18.96 7.41
N GLU A 154 9.07 19.87 8.38
CA GLU A 154 9.69 19.64 9.71
C GLU A 154 8.86 18.73 10.62
N GLU A 155 7.52 18.75 10.49
CA GLU A 155 6.61 17.98 11.36
C GLU A 155 6.21 16.62 10.76
N VAL A 156 7.08 16.00 9.97
CA VAL A 156 6.75 14.73 9.29
C VAL A 156 6.65 13.59 10.29
N LYS A 157 5.55 12.83 10.17
CA LYS A 157 5.33 11.58 10.88
C LYS A 157 5.90 10.44 10.04
N LYS A 158 6.96 9.78 10.53
CA LYS A 158 7.68 8.74 9.78
C LYS A 158 7.18 7.35 10.14
N GLU A 159 6.91 7.12 11.42
CA GLU A 159 6.46 5.84 11.94
C GLU A 159 5.05 5.93 12.50
N LEU A 160 4.38 4.77 12.60
CA LEU A 160 3.07 4.62 13.20
C LEU A 160 3.04 5.19 14.62
N ILE A 161 4.12 5.01 15.38
CA ILE A 161 4.24 5.47 16.78
C ILE A 161 4.23 7.00 16.85
N ASP A 162 4.76 7.70 15.83
CA ASP A 162 4.71 9.16 15.76
C ASP A 162 3.27 9.67 15.57
N LEU A 163 2.42 8.85 14.95
CA LEU A 163 1.02 9.14 14.66
C LEU A 163 0.11 8.76 15.84
N VAL A 164 0.27 7.54 16.36
CA VAL A 164 -0.49 7.00 17.49
C VAL A 164 0.47 6.25 18.41
N PRO A 165 0.70 6.75 19.65
CA PRO A 165 1.53 6.04 20.61
C PRO A 165 1.05 4.61 20.86
N LEU A 166 1.99 3.70 21.09
CA LEU A 166 1.69 2.28 21.22
C LEU A 166 0.77 2.00 22.43
N GLU A 167 0.94 2.76 23.52
CA GLU A 167 0.11 2.67 24.72
C GLU A 167 -1.36 2.97 24.41
N LYS A 168 -1.63 3.93 23.52
CA LYS A 168 -2.98 4.28 23.10
C LYS A 168 -3.60 3.17 22.24
N LEU A 169 -2.80 2.50 21.41
CA LEU A 169 -3.26 1.32 20.64
C LEU A 169 -3.58 0.14 21.57
N GLU A 170 -2.72 -0.10 22.57
CA GLU A 170 -2.95 -1.11 23.61
C GLU A 170 -4.26 -0.83 24.37
N GLU A 171 -4.51 0.41 24.80
CA GLU A 171 -5.76 0.79 25.48
C GLU A 171 -7.02 0.57 24.63
N ILE A 172 -6.95 0.86 23.33
CA ILE A 172 -8.08 0.67 22.40
C ILE A 172 -8.36 -0.82 22.24
N TYR A 173 -7.31 -1.62 22.06
CA TYR A 173 -7.46 -3.06 21.93
C TYR A 173 -7.97 -3.69 23.24
N GLU A 174 -7.49 -3.22 24.39
CA GLU A 174 -7.93 -3.67 25.71
C GLU A 174 -9.44 -3.51 25.91
N LYS A 175 -9.99 -2.35 25.51
CA LYS A 175 -11.41 -2.00 25.64
C LYS A 175 -12.31 -2.68 24.61
N THR A 176 -11.86 -2.79 23.37
CA THR A 176 -12.71 -3.21 22.24
C THR A 176 -12.49 -4.65 21.79
N GLY A 177 -11.28 -5.19 21.98
CA GLY A 177 -10.85 -6.48 21.46
C GLY A 177 -10.82 -6.56 19.92
N SER A 178 -10.92 -5.44 19.21
CA SER A 178 -11.14 -5.40 17.75
C SER A 178 -9.98 -4.77 17.00
N GLU A 179 -9.40 -5.50 16.05
CA GLU A 179 -8.42 -4.95 15.10
C GLU A 179 -9.01 -3.86 14.20
N GLY A 180 -10.31 -3.96 13.90
CA GLY A 180 -11.00 -2.97 13.09
C GLY A 180 -11.03 -1.59 13.76
N GLU A 181 -11.13 -1.54 15.08
CA GLU A 181 -11.07 -0.28 15.83
C GLU A 181 -9.66 0.31 15.87
N LEU A 182 -8.61 -0.53 15.92
CA LEU A 182 -7.23 -0.07 15.77
C LEU A 182 -7.01 0.60 14.40
N LYS A 183 -7.45 -0.07 13.33
CA LYS A 183 -7.34 0.47 11.96
C LYS A 183 -8.11 1.79 11.82
N LYS A 184 -9.32 1.89 12.37
CA LYS A 184 -10.11 3.14 12.36
C LYS A 184 -9.39 4.27 13.08
N GLU A 185 -8.79 4.01 14.23
CA GLU A 185 -8.04 5.03 14.98
C GLU A 185 -6.83 5.51 14.19
N VAL A 186 -6.04 4.60 13.62
CA VAL A 186 -4.87 4.95 12.79
C VAL A 186 -5.30 5.80 11.59
N LEU A 187 -6.35 5.40 10.88
CA LEU A 187 -6.87 6.16 9.74
C LEU A 187 -7.43 7.52 10.13
N ARG A 188 -8.04 7.64 11.32
CA ARG A 188 -8.53 8.94 11.83
C ARG A 188 -7.36 9.90 12.06
N ASN A 189 -6.35 9.49 12.82
CA ASN A 189 -5.18 10.33 13.10
C ASN A 189 -4.39 10.63 11.80
N PHE A 190 -4.30 9.66 10.88
CA PHE A 190 -3.71 9.87 9.56
C PHE A 190 -4.44 10.97 8.76
N ASN A 191 -5.77 10.92 8.71
CA ASN A 191 -6.56 11.94 8.01
C ASN A 191 -6.41 13.33 8.65
N GLU A 192 -6.25 13.40 9.97
CA GLU A 192 -5.96 14.66 10.67
C GLU A 192 -4.57 15.18 10.32
N TYR A 193 -3.55 14.33 10.33
CA TYR A 193 -2.18 14.66 9.90
C TYR A 193 -2.15 15.21 8.47
N ILE A 194 -2.75 14.53 7.50
CA ILE A 194 -2.76 14.98 6.09
C ILE A 194 -3.48 16.33 5.91
N LYS A 195 -4.47 16.64 6.77
CA LYS A 195 -5.16 17.94 6.75
C LYS A 195 -4.31 19.08 7.31
N GLN A 196 -3.34 18.79 8.17
CA GLN A 196 -2.43 19.80 8.73
C GLN A 196 -1.42 20.29 7.68
N ILE A 197 -1.05 19.45 6.72
CA ILE A 197 -0.08 19.81 5.67
C ILE A 197 -0.73 20.83 4.69
N PRO A 198 -0.17 22.05 4.53
CA PRO A 198 -0.73 23.07 3.64
C PRO A 198 -0.76 22.63 2.17
N GLU A 199 -1.85 22.91 1.44
CA GLU A 199 -1.91 22.55 0.01
C GLU A 199 -0.87 23.30 -0.85
N LYS A 200 -0.50 24.52 -0.43
CA LYS A 200 0.54 25.31 -1.09
C LYS A 200 1.92 24.63 -1.04
N PHE A 201 2.19 23.85 0.00
CA PHE A 201 3.45 23.11 0.15
C PHE A 201 3.59 22.07 -0.96
N PHE A 202 2.56 21.25 -1.19
CA PHE A 202 2.57 20.28 -2.29
C PHE A 202 2.70 20.95 -3.65
N GLY A 203 2.04 22.09 -3.87
CA GLY A 203 2.17 22.84 -5.13
C GLY A 203 3.59 23.36 -5.37
N GLN A 204 4.33 23.73 -4.32
CA GLN A 204 5.73 24.14 -4.43
C GLN A 204 6.64 22.96 -4.80
N LEU A 205 6.45 21.81 -4.16
CA LEU A 205 7.22 20.60 -4.45
C LEU A 205 6.92 20.05 -5.87
N GLU A 206 5.67 20.15 -6.32
CA GLU A 206 5.27 19.74 -7.67
C GLU A 206 6.01 20.53 -8.76
N GLU A 207 6.30 21.82 -8.55
CA GLU A 207 7.06 22.62 -9.51
C GLU A 207 8.51 22.13 -9.66
N GLY A 208 9.12 21.59 -8.61
CA GLY A 208 10.47 21.01 -8.70
C GLY A 208 10.52 19.57 -9.25
N ILE A 209 9.38 18.86 -9.28
CA ILE A 209 9.24 17.53 -9.93
C ILE A 209 8.92 17.66 -11.43
N LYS A 210 8.27 18.76 -11.81
CA LYS A 210 7.82 19.05 -13.19
C LYS A 210 8.89 18.82 -14.28
N PRO A 211 10.18 19.14 -14.11
CA PRO A 211 11.21 18.81 -15.11
C PRO A 211 11.30 17.30 -15.41
N LEU A 212 11.17 16.46 -14.39
CA LEU A 212 11.23 14.99 -14.54
C LEU A 212 10.06 14.45 -15.36
N ILE A 213 8.90 15.10 -15.26
CA ILE A 213 7.70 14.74 -16.03
C ILE A 213 7.77 15.30 -17.45
N PHE A 214 8.17 16.56 -17.62
CA PHE A 214 8.09 17.26 -18.91
C PHE A 214 9.25 16.90 -19.85
N LEU A 215 10.41 16.53 -19.30
CA LEU A 215 11.57 16.08 -20.09
C LEU A 215 11.53 14.58 -20.39
N LYS A 216 10.68 13.80 -19.69
CA LYS A 216 10.56 12.33 -19.86
C LYS A 216 10.45 11.92 -21.33
N ASN A 217 9.57 12.58 -22.09
CA ASN A 217 9.28 12.20 -23.47
C ASN A 217 10.39 12.56 -24.47
N ILE A 218 11.37 13.36 -24.05
CA ILE A 218 12.61 13.62 -24.80
C ILE A 218 13.70 12.67 -24.36
N VAL A 219 13.87 12.45 -23.05
CA VAL A 219 14.92 11.55 -22.52
C VAL A 219 14.66 10.11 -22.92
N LEU A 220 13.43 9.62 -22.70
CA LEU A 220 13.00 8.25 -22.99
C LEU A 220 12.47 8.08 -24.41
N PHE A 221 12.73 9.04 -25.30
CA PHE A 221 12.35 8.92 -26.70
C PHE A 221 13.06 7.72 -27.36
N SER A 222 12.39 7.06 -28.30
CA SER A 222 12.93 5.88 -29.00
C SER A 222 13.96 6.29 -30.06
N TYR A 223 15.10 6.84 -29.64
CA TYR A 223 16.19 7.27 -30.51
C TYR A 223 16.74 6.12 -31.35
N SER A 224 16.86 4.91 -30.78
CA SER A 224 17.32 3.71 -31.51
C SER A 224 16.44 3.45 -32.73
N SER A 225 15.13 3.38 -32.53
CA SER A 225 14.17 3.18 -33.62
C SER A 225 14.13 4.35 -34.61
N MET A 226 14.46 5.57 -34.18
CA MET A 226 14.56 6.72 -35.08
C MET A 226 15.81 6.63 -35.96
N PHE A 227 16.97 6.31 -35.39
CA PHE A 227 18.23 6.25 -36.12
C PHE A 227 18.37 5.04 -37.04
N THR A 228 17.69 3.92 -36.77
CA THR A 228 17.67 2.78 -37.70
C THR A 228 17.15 3.16 -39.08
N HIS A 229 16.24 4.13 -39.18
CA HIS A 229 15.75 4.66 -40.45
C HIS A 229 16.79 5.49 -41.21
N PHE A 230 17.82 5.99 -40.52
CA PHE A 230 19.01 6.63 -41.08
C PHE A 230 20.15 5.63 -41.32
N ASN A 231 19.85 4.33 -41.27
CA ASN A 231 20.80 3.21 -41.39
C ASN A 231 21.92 3.27 -40.34
N TYR A 232 21.57 3.67 -39.11
CA TYR A 232 22.50 3.70 -37.98
C TYR A 232 21.89 2.97 -36.78
N THR A 233 22.65 2.01 -36.25
CA THR A 233 22.30 1.28 -35.02
C THR A 233 23.05 1.88 -33.86
N LEU A 234 22.32 2.32 -32.83
CA LEU A 234 22.92 2.86 -31.61
C LEU A 234 23.67 1.76 -30.85
N SER A 235 24.96 1.97 -30.62
CA SER A 235 25.84 1.09 -29.85
C SER A 235 26.23 1.76 -28.53
N GLY A 236 25.41 1.61 -27.48
CA GLY A 236 25.71 2.08 -26.12
C GLY A 236 26.05 3.57 -26.02
N ASN A 237 27.23 3.87 -25.43
CA ASN A 237 27.73 5.23 -25.20
C ASN A 237 27.81 6.04 -26.51
N PRO A 238 27.34 7.31 -26.53
CA PRO A 238 27.48 8.17 -27.69
C PRO A 238 28.96 8.43 -27.99
N ALA A 239 29.36 8.23 -29.25
CA ALA A 239 30.71 8.56 -29.72
C ALA A 239 30.92 10.09 -29.77
N GLU A 240 32.18 10.54 -29.56
CA GLU A 240 32.57 11.96 -29.62
C GLU A 240 32.40 12.58 -31.02
N LYS A 241 32.47 11.77 -32.07
CA LYS A 241 32.26 12.20 -33.46
C LYS A 241 30.88 11.79 -33.95
N HIS A 242 30.28 12.62 -34.79
CA HIS A 242 29.02 12.27 -35.46
C HIS A 242 29.17 10.98 -36.27
N PRO A 243 28.25 10.02 -36.11
CA PRO A 243 28.24 8.83 -36.94
C PRO A 243 27.81 9.18 -38.38
N TYR A 244 28.12 8.29 -39.30
CA TYR A 244 27.68 8.43 -40.68
C TYR A 244 26.20 8.06 -40.80
N PHE A 245 25.35 9.04 -41.11
CA PHE A 245 23.92 8.83 -41.36
C PHE A 245 23.62 8.81 -42.86
N GLN A 246 22.65 7.99 -43.26
CA GLN A 246 22.07 8.01 -44.61
C GLN A 246 20.75 8.81 -44.63
N HIS A 247 20.19 9.02 -45.82
CA HIS A 247 18.88 9.66 -45.95
C HIS A 247 17.76 8.73 -45.46
N ALA A 248 16.80 9.26 -44.69
CA ALA A 248 15.68 8.50 -44.17
C ALA A 248 14.34 8.94 -44.80
N PRO A 249 13.46 8.02 -45.24
CA PRO A 249 12.17 8.36 -45.81
C PRO A 249 11.23 8.97 -44.76
N VAL A 250 10.78 10.21 -44.98
CA VAL A 250 10.02 10.98 -43.97
C VAL A 250 8.67 10.33 -43.67
N MET A 251 8.05 9.68 -44.67
CA MET A 251 6.74 9.06 -44.53
C MET A 251 6.69 7.99 -43.44
N LEU A 252 7.81 7.29 -43.18
CA LEU A 252 7.92 6.29 -42.12
C LEU A 252 8.20 6.91 -40.74
N LEU A 253 8.51 8.21 -40.71
CA LEU A 253 8.96 8.93 -39.52
C LEU A 253 7.93 9.94 -39.01
N LEU A 254 6.82 10.17 -39.72
CA LEU A 254 5.84 11.20 -39.36
C LEU A 254 5.32 11.06 -37.93
N ASP A 255 4.90 9.86 -37.53
CA ASP A 255 4.37 9.64 -36.17
C ASP A 255 5.46 9.80 -35.10
N LYS A 256 6.71 9.44 -35.43
CA LYS A 256 7.87 9.66 -34.55
C LYS A 256 8.21 11.15 -34.42
N LEU A 257 8.08 11.92 -35.50
CA LEU A 257 8.26 13.37 -35.49
C LEU A 257 7.19 14.06 -34.66
N GLU A 258 5.95 13.57 -34.69
CA GLU A 258 4.87 14.07 -33.82
C GLU A 258 5.17 13.82 -32.35
N LYS A 259 5.63 12.61 -32.01
CA LYS A 259 6.09 12.27 -30.65
C LYS A 259 7.27 13.12 -30.20
N LEU A 260 8.25 13.33 -31.08
CA LEU A 260 9.39 14.21 -30.80
C LEU A 260 8.93 15.66 -30.58
N TYR A 261 8.01 16.15 -31.41
CA TYR A 261 7.48 17.51 -31.28
C TYR A 261 6.66 17.69 -29.99
N TYR A 262 5.90 16.67 -29.58
CA TYR A 262 5.21 16.67 -28.28
C TYR A 262 6.20 16.78 -27.12
N GLY A 263 7.28 16.01 -27.11
CA GLY A 263 8.33 16.12 -26.09
C GLY A 263 8.96 17.52 -26.06
N ILE A 264 9.23 18.12 -27.23
CA ILE A 264 9.80 19.48 -27.33
C ILE A 264 8.78 20.51 -26.82
N PHE A 265 7.51 20.31 -27.12
CA PHE A 265 6.42 21.17 -26.64
C PHE A 265 6.34 21.14 -25.11
N LEU A 266 6.31 19.96 -24.49
CA LEU A 266 6.28 19.82 -23.03
C LEU A 266 7.50 20.47 -22.39
N ALA A 267 8.71 20.19 -22.89
CA ALA A 267 9.92 20.82 -22.39
C ALA A 267 9.85 22.36 -22.45
N SER A 268 9.20 22.92 -23.49
CA SER A 268 9.02 24.37 -23.59
C SER A 268 8.03 24.98 -22.59
N GLN A 269 7.18 24.17 -21.96
CA GLN A 269 6.24 24.61 -20.92
C GLN A 269 6.90 24.78 -19.54
N LEU A 270 8.16 24.34 -19.36
CA LEU A 270 8.91 24.55 -18.11
C LEU A 270 9.19 26.05 -17.83
N GLY A 271 9.22 26.87 -18.87
CA GLY A 271 9.51 28.30 -18.75
C GLY A 271 10.99 28.60 -18.47
N LYS A 272 11.32 29.89 -18.29
CA LYS A 272 12.71 30.37 -18.13
C LYS A 272 13.28 30.23 -16.71
N LYS A 273 12.41 30.00 -15.72
CA LYS A 273 12.76 29.90 -14.30
C LYS A 273 12.09 28.65 -13.74
N TRP A 274 12.58 27.49 -14.15
CA TRP A 274 12.16 26.21 -13.61
C TRP A 274 13.04 25.83 -12.41
N LEU A 275 12.50 25.01 -11.52
CA LEU A 275 13.16 24.50 -10.32
C LEU A 275 13.38 23.00 -10.49
N LEU A 276 14.47 22.47 -9.93
CA LEU A 276 14.68 21.05 -9.71
C LEU A 276 14.97 20.83 -8.23
N HIS A 277 14.30 19.87 -7.62
CA HIS A 277 14.68 19.41 -6.28
C HIS A 277 15.92 18.51 -6.39
N GLU A 278 17.06 19.01 -5.90
CA GLU A 278 18.32 18.27 -5.87
C GLU A 278 18.19 17.02 -4.98
N GLU A 279 17.29 17.05 -3.99
CA GLU A 279 16.96 15.93 -3.12
C GLU A 279 16.50 14.69 -3.89
N LEU A 280 15.80 14.87 -5.02
CA LEU A 280 15.37 13.75 -5.87
C LEU A 280 16.55 13.10 -6.60
N VAL A 281 17.50 13.91 -7.04
CA VAL A 281 18.71 13.43 -7.71
C VAL A 281 19.63 12.75 -6.70
N ARG A 282 19.79 13.37 -5.52
CA ARG A 282 20.54 12.80 -4.41
C ARG A 282 19.95 11.47 -3.95
N PHE A 283 18.62 11.38 -3.82
CA PHE A 283 17.94 10.13 -3.46
C PHE A 283 18.19 9.02 -4.48
N TYR A 284 18.19 9.34 -5.77
CA TYR A 284 18.56 8.40 -6.83
C TYR A 284 20.01 7.92 -6.69
N CYS A 285 20.96 8.84 -6.52
CA CYS A 285 22.36 8.46 -6.36
C CYS A 285 22.60 7.61 -5.10
N ALA A 286 21.95 7.93 -3.98
CA ALA A 286 22.07 7.15 -2.75
C ALA A 286 21.51 5.73 -2.91
N ASN A 287 20.27 5.58 -3.41
CA ASN A 287 19.54 4.31 -3.38
C ASN A 287 19.74 3.43 -4.62
N LYS A 288 19.94 4.02 -5.81
CA LYS A 288 20.08 3.26 -7.07
C LYS A 288 21.53 3.08 -7.50
N LEU A 289 22.41 3.99 -7.12
CA LEU A 289 23.84 3.84 -7.35
C LEU A 289 24.59 3.35 -6.09
N GLU A 290 23.86 3.10 -5.00
CA GLU A 290 24.41 2.58 -3.73
C GLU A 290 25.55 3.46 -3.16
N LEU A 291 25.42 4.79 -3.33
CA LEU A 291 26.45 5.76 -2.92
C LEU A 291 26.20 6.37 -1.52
N GLU A 292 25.29 5.82 -0.73
CA GLU A 292 24.96 6.35 0.60
C GLU A 292 26.19 6.38 1.54
N ASP A 293 27.04 5.35 1.45
CA ASP A 293 28.24 5.22 2.27
C ASP A 293 29.43 6.09 1.78
N ASN A 294 29.32 6.75 0.62
CA ASN A 294 30.37 7.59 0.05
C ASN A 294 29.85 9.03 -0.23
N PRO A 295 29.86 9.92 0.78
CA PRO A 295 29.25 11.24 0.67
C PRO A 295 29.94 12.15 -0.37
N GLU A 296 31.25 12.02 -0.56
CA GLU A 296 31.97 12.83 -1.56
C GLU A 296 31.57 12.45 -3.00
N GLU A 297 31.46 11.14 -3.28
CA GLU A 297 31.03 10.66 -4.58
C GLU A 297 29.53 10.94 -4.82
N LEU A 298 28.70 10.83 -3.78
CA LEU A 298 27.28 11.16 -3.82
C LEU A 298 27.04 12.61 -4.25
N GLU A 299 27.74 13.57 -3.64
CA GLU A 299 27.62 15.00 -3.97
C GLU A 299 28.12 15.29 -5.39
N LEU A 300 29.25 14.68 -5.79
CA LEU A 300 29.79 14.83 -7.15
C LEU A 300 28.80 14.33 -8.20
N ARG A 301 28.25 13.12 -8.03
CA ARG A 301 27.29 12.51 -8.96
C ARG A 301 25.98 13.27 -9.01
N THR A 302 25.49 13.73 -7.86
CA THR A 302 24.29 14.58 -7.78
C THR A 302 24.48 15.85 -8.60
N THR A 303 25.62 16.53 -8.42
CA THR A 303 25.95 17.75 -9.16
C THR A 303 26.07 17.49 -10.67
N ASP A 304 26.69 16.39 -11.08
CA ASP A 304 26.87 16.06 -12.50
C ASP A 304 25.56 15.70 -13.21
N LEU A 305 24.65 14.99 -12.55
CA LEU A 305 23.31 14.73 -13.07
C LEU A 305 22.48 16.02 -13.16
N THR A 306 22.51 16.86 -12.13
CA THR A 306 21.83 18.17 -12.16
C THR A 306 22.35 19.04 -13.31
N ARG A 307 23.67 19.11 -13.52
CA ARG A 307 24.26 19.81 -14.68
C ARG A 307 23.81 19.22 -16.00
N SER A 308 23.68 17.89 -16.08
CA SER A 308 23.23 17.20 -17.30
C SER A 308 21.76 17.52 -17.61
N ILE A 309 20.88 17.66 -16.62
CA ILE A 309 19.48 18.11 -16.81
C ILE A 309 19.45 19.55 -17.35
N ILE A 310 20.28 20.44 -16.82
CA ILE A 310 20.42 21.82 -17.31
C ILE A 310 20.98 21.84 -18.75
N ALA A 311 21.98 21.01 -19.04
CA ALA A 311 22.56 20.89 -20.38
C ALA A 311 21.53 20.37 -21.40
N LEU A 312 20.65 19.44 -21.00
CA LEU A 312 19.56 18.95 -21.82
C LEU A 312 18.57 20.06 -22.19
N GLU A 313 18.18 20.91 -21.23
CA GLU A 313 17.31 22.06 -21.50
C GLU A 313 17.92 22.97 -22.59
N SER A 314 19.22 23.24 -22.50
CA SER A 314 19.95 24.02 -23.51
C SER A 314 19.97 23.32 -24.88
N ALA A 315 20.18 22.00 -24.89
CA ALA A 315 20.17 21.19 -26.11
C ALA A 315 18.81 21.20 -26.80
N ILE A 316 17.71 21.09 -26.03
CA ILE A 316 16.33 21.18 -26.55
C ILE A 316 16.07 22.56 -27.18
N HIS A 317 16.51 23.65 -26.53
CA HIS A 317 16.37 24.99 -27.08
C HIS A 317 17.14 25.17 -28.39
N LYS A 318 18.40 24.69 -28.44
CA LYS A 318 19.22 24.71 -29.65
C LYS A 318 18.58 23.89 -30.77
N PHE A 319 18.05 22.71 -30.46
CA PHE A 319 17.36 21.84 -31.41
C PHE A 319 16.11 22.54 -31.98
N ARG A 320 15.23 23.05 -31.11
CA ARG A 320 14.00 23.76 -31.51
C ARG A 320 14.27 25.00 -32.35
N ALA A 321 15.35 25.72 -32.07
CA ALA A 321 15.74 26.89 -32.84
C ALA A 321 16.13 26.52 -34.28
N LYS A 322 16.83 25.40 -34.46
CA LYS A 322 17.40 24.95 -35.75
C LYS A 322 16.49 24.03 -36.55
N VAL A 323 15.61 23.27 -35.90
CA VAL A 323 14.79 22.23 -36.54
C VAL A 323 13.29 22.58 -36.41
N PRO A 324 12.64 23.01 -37.49
CA PRO A 324 11.21 23.35 -37.50
C PRO A 324 10.35 22.08 -37.63
N VAL A 325 10.26 21.29 -36.56
CA VAL A 325 9.60 19.96 -36.58
C VAL A 325 8.14 20.04 -37.00
N MET A 326 7.38 21.02 -36.50
CA MET A 326 5.96 21.17 -36.85
C MET A 326 5.75 21.53 -38.32
N GLU A 327 6.61 22.40 -38.87
CA GLU A 327 6.58 22.77 -40.27
C GLU A 327 6.96 21.59 -41.17
N LEU A 328 7.92 20.75 -40.74
CA LEU A 328 8.24 19.49 -41.43
C LEU A 328 7.02 18.57 -41.47
N ILE A 329 6.34 18.35 -40.34
CA ILE A 329 5.13 17.53 -40.27
C ILE A 329 4.03 18.08 -41.20
N ARG A 330 3.73 19.38 -41.12
CA ARG A 330 2.75 20.06 -41.99
C ARG A 330 3.05 19.89 -43.48
N TYR A 331 4.32 20.07 -43.86
CA TYR A 331 4.73 19.95 -45.25
C TYR A 331 4.56 18.50 -45.75
N PHE A 332 5.03 17.51 -44.99
CA PHE A 332 5.01 16.11 -45.43
C PHE A 332 3.65 15.44 -45.34
N ARG A 333 2.78 15.85 -44.39
CA ARG A 333 1.35 15.50 -44.41
C ARG A 333 0.55 16.23 -45.50
N ARG A 334 1.19 17.18 -46.22
CA ARG A 334 0.56 18.06 -47.22
C ARG A 334 -0.64 18.84 -46.67
N ASP A 335 -0.58 19.18 -45.39
CA ASP A 335 -1.61 19.97 -44.74
C ASP A 335 -0.97 21.15 -43.98
N PRO A 336 -1.01 22.37 -44.54
CA PRO A 336 -0.39 23.54 -43.91
C PRO A 336 -1.11 23.93 -42.60
N TYR A 337 -2.34 23.47 -42.39
CA TYR A 337 -3.15 23.76 -41.20
C TYR A 337 -3.10 22.64 -40.17
N TYR A 338 -2.28 21.61 -40.37
CA TYR A 338 -2.16 20.51 -39.42
C TYR A 338 -1.84 21.07 -38.02
N ARG A 339 -2.56 20.57 -37.01
CA ARG A 339 -2.45 20.97 -35.61
C ARG A 339 -2.48 19.72 -34.74
N LEU A 340 -1.71 19.78 -33.67
CA LEU A 340 -1.68 18.76 -32.63
C LEU A 340 -2.21 19.40 -31.37
N ILE A 341 -3.17 18.74 -30.70
CA ILE A 341 -3.57 19.10 -29.35
C ILE A 341 -2.82 18.17 -28.40
N PHE A 342 -2.17 18.77 -27.43
CA PHE A 342 -1.34 18.07 -26.46
C PHE A 342 -2.07 17.99 -25.13
N ASN A 343 -2.08 16.79 -24.55
CA ASN A 343 -2.52 16.61 -23.18
C ASN A 343 -1.34 16.88 -22.24
N VAL A 344 -1.34 17.99 -21.53
CA VAL A 344 -0.25 18.28 -20.57
C VAL A 344 -0.41 17.37 -19.35
N PRO A 345 0.60 16.57 -19.00
CA PRO A 345 0.50 15.66 -17.87
C PRO A 345 0.36 16.45 -16.58
N LYS A 346 -0.61 16.05 -15.74
CA LYS A 346 -0.79 16.56 -14.39
C LYS A 346 -0.20 15.56 -13.41
N PHE A 347 0.62 16.05 -12.50
CA PHE A 347 1.20 15.27 -11.43
C PHE A 347 0.53 15.67 -10.12
N TYR A 348 0.03 14.71 -9.34
CA TYR A 348 -0.71 14.97 -8.10
C TYR A 348 0.11 14.42 -6.92
N LEU A 349 1.08 15.20 -6.46
CA LEU A 349 2.03 14.80 -5.42
C LEU A 349 1.30 14.43 -4.12
N LYS A 350 0.34 15.26 -3.70
CA LYS A 350 -0.47 15.03 -2.49
C LYS A 350 -1.15 13.66 -2.51
N ALA A 351 -1.69 13.26 -3.66
CA ALA A 351 -2.39 11.99 -3.80
C ALA A 351 -1.43 10.79 -3.68
N ILE A 352 -0.25 10.90 -4.31
CA ILE A 352 0.78 9.86 -4.25
C ILE A 352 1.30 9.73 -2.81
N TYR A 353 1.72 10.84 -2.21
CA TYR A 353 2.22 10.87 -0.82
C TYR A 353 1.19 10.30 0.17
N THR A 354 -0.07 10.73 0.07
CA THR A 354 -1.16 10.23 0.92
C THR A 354 -1.33 8.72 0.78
N ALA A 355 -1.31 8.19 -0.44
CA ALA A 355 -1.47 6.76 -0.66
C ALA A 355 -0.28 5.96 -0.09
N SER A 356 0.95 6.42 -0.33
CA SER A 356 2.16 5.71 0.09
C SER A 356 2.33 5.71 1.61
N ILE A 357 2.12 6.84 2.29
CA ILE A 357 2.20 6.91 3.76
C ILE A 357 1.07 6.14 4.43
N LYS A 358 -0.15 6.18 3.86
CA LYS A 358 -1.27 5.39 4.37
C LYS A 358 -0.91 3.90 4.39
N ASN A 359 -0.36 3.38 3.30
CA ASN A 359 0.02 1.97 3.22
C ASN A 359 1.14 1.66 4.23
N ARG A 360 2.19 2.48 4.28
CA ARG A 360 3.28 2.35 5.26
C ARG A 360 2.78 2.23 6.70
N PHE A 361 1.85 3.08 7.13
CA PHE A 361 1.31 3.00 8.50
C PHE A 361 0.41 1.79 8.75
N LEU A 362 -0.32 1.32 7.74
CA LEU A 362 -1.12 0.11 7.86
C LEU A 362 -0.24 -1.14 7.92
N ASP A 363 0.81 -1.19 7.13
CA ASP A 363 1.79 -2.28 7.14
C ASP A 363 2.50 -2.35 8.50
N GLN A 364 2.93 -1.19 9.04
CA GLN A 364 3.49 -1.11 10.40
C GLN A 364 2.47 -1.52 11.48
N LEU A 365 1.19 -1.18 11.32
CA LEU A 365 0.16 -1.63 12.25
C LEU A 365 0.08 -3.16 12.23
N ASP A 366 0.07 -3.76 11.04
CA ASP A 366 0.04 -5.21 10.89
C ASP A 366 1.25 -5.91 11.53
N GLU A 367 2.44 -5.31 11.44
CA GLU A 367 3.65 -5.78 12.13
C GLU A 367 3.52 -5.71 13.67
N HIS A 368 2.94 -4.64 14.19
CA HIS A 368 2.81 -4.43 15.64
C HIS A 368 1.59 -5.13 16.27
N LYS A 369 0.60 -5.57 15.48
CA LYS A 369 -0.64 -6.18 15.98
C LYS A 369 -0.40 -7.31 16.97
N GLN A 370 0.47 -8.26 16.65
CA GLN A 370 0.70 -9.42 17.50
C GLN A 370 1.32 -9.01 18.84
N ALA A 371 2.29 -8.09 18.82
CA ALA A 371 2.91 -7.57 20.02
C ALA A 371 1.90 -6.81 20.91
N ILE A 372 1.00 -6.02 20.32
CA ILE A 372 -0.09 -5.34 21.05
C ILE A 372 -0.99 -6.36 21.74
N LYS A 373 -1.42 -7.40 21.02
CA LYS A 373 -2.27 -8.47 21.57
C LYS A 373 -1.63 -9.17 22.76
N GLU A 374 -0.36 -9.54 22.64
CA GLU A 374 0.39 -10.23 23.69
C GLU A 374 0.55 -9.35 24.94
N ARG A 375 0.93 -8.09 24.78
CA ARG A 375 1.08 -7.16 25.92
C ARG A 375 -0.24 -6.90 26.63
N VAL A 376 -1.33 -6.71 25.88
CA VAL A 376 -2.67 -6.55 26.47
C VAL A 376 -3.08 -7.82 27.23
N ALA A 377 -2.77 -9.00 26.70
CA ALA A 377 -3.05 -10.26 27.38
C ALA A 377 -2.26 -10.39 28.68
N ASP A 378 -0.95 -10.09 28.66
CA ASP A 378 -0.09 -10.15 29.84
C ASP A 378 -0.55 -9.15 30.92
N LYS A 379 -0.91 -7.92 30.53
CA LYS A 379 -1.48 -6.92 31.44
C LYS A 379 -2.77 -7.41 32.10
N LYS A 380 -3.68 -8.03 31.34
CA LYS A 380 -4.92 -8.61 31.90
C LYS A 380 -4.65 -9.79 32.84
N ILE A 381 -3.65 -10.61 32.55
CA ILE A 381 -3.22 -11.70 33.44
C ILE A 381 -2.70 -11.13 34.76
N ASP A 382 -1.83 -10.12 34.70
CA ASP A 382 -1.30 -9.46 35.88
C ASP A 382 -2.41 -8.79 36.70
N GLU A 383 -3.42 -8.21 36.04
CA GLU A 383 -4.58 -7.63 36.70
C GLU A 383 -5.48 -8.66 37.37
N LEU A 384 -5.74 -9.78 36.71
CA LEU A 384 -6.54 -10.88 37.25
C LEU A 384 -5.86 -11.50 38.47
N PHE A 385 -4.54 -11.69 38.44
CA PHE A 385 -3.80 -12.44 39.46
C PHE A 385 -2.93 -11.58 40.39
N LYS A 386 -3.15 -10.26 40.45
CA LYS A 386 -2.43 -9.28 41.27
C LYS A 386 -1.93 -9.88 42.60
N GLY A 387 -0.60 -9.86 42.80
CA GLY A 387 0.06 -10.29 44.03
C GLY A 387 0.23 -11.80 44.22
N SER A 388 -0.10 -12.64 43.22
CA SER A 388 -0.02 -14.10 43.35
C SER A 388 0.81 -14.73 42.22
N LYS A 389 1.90 -15.43 42.56
CA LYS A 389 2.76 -16.12 41.57
C LYS A 389 2.03 -17.27 40.89
N LEU A 390 1.76 -17.25 39.58
CA LEU A 390 0.97 -18.30 38.90
C LEU A 390 1.53 -19.72 39.12
N LEU A 391 0.64 -20.69 39.26
CA LEU A 391 0.95 -22.11 39.22
C LEU A 391 1.30 -22.50 37.78
N GLU A 392 2.32 -23.33 37.62
CA GLU A 392 2.81 -23.79 36.32
C GLU A 392 2.20 -25.15 35.95
N LEU A 393 2.01 -25.36 34.65
CA LEU A 393 1.84 -26.68 34.06
C LEU A 393 3.24 -27.17 33.67
N TYR A 394 3.59 -28.40 34.03
CA TYR A 394 4.97 -28.87 33.91
C TYR A 394 5.25 -29.57 32.58
N TYR A 395 4.23 -30.20 31.98
CA TYR A 395 4.43 -31.12 30.86
C TYR A 395 3.66 -30.70 29.59
N TYR A 396 2.47 -30.12 29.73
CA TYR A 396 1.76 -29.49 28.61
C TYR A 396 2.38 -28.12 28.31
N VAL A 397 3.55 -28.07 27.64
CA VAL A 397 4.33 -26.84 27.40
C VAL A 397 4.56 -26.64 25.90
N PRO A 398 4.48 -25.40 25.37
CA PRO A 398 4.74 -25.11 23.97
C PRO A 398 6.27 -25.14 23.72
N LYS A 399 6.84 -26.34 23.63
CA LYS A 399 8.25 -26.54 23.24
C LYS A 399 8.31 -26.94 21.78
N GLN A 400 8.74 -26.01 20.92
CA GLN A 400 9.04 -26.29 19.52
C GLN A 400 10.55 -26.11 19.31
N SER A 401 11.25 -27.12 18.77
CA SER A 401 12.65 -26.94 18.37
C SER A 401 12.72 -26.18 17.04
N THR A 402 13.87 -25.58 16.73
CA THR A 402 14.11 -24.91 15.44
C THR A 402 13.84 -25.85 14.26
N GLU A 403 14.26 -27.12 14.37
CA GLU A 403 14.00 -28.18 13.38
C GLU A 403 12.50 -28.52 13.21
N ASP A 404 11.71 -28.45 14.28
CA ASP A 404 10.26 -28.70 14.21
C ASP A 404 9.54 -27.58 13.46
N ARG A 405 10.03 -26.35 13.63
CA ARG A 405 9.48 -25.15 12.98
C ARG A 405 9.77 -25.16 11.47
N GLU A 406 10.99 -25.51 11.06
CA GLU A 406 11.36 -25.67 9.65
C GLU A 406 10.54 -26.76 8.94
N ARG A 407 10.12 -27.79 9.66
CA ARG A 407 9.30 -28.91 9.14
C ARG A 407 7.79 -28.67 9.26
N GLY A 408 7.36 -27.52 9.78
CA GLY A 408 5.95 -27.19 9.98
C GLY A 408 5.21 -28.21 10.86
N LEU A 409 5.89 -28.74 11.88
CA LEU A 409 5.28 -29.65 12.85
C LEU A 409 4.51 -28.87 13.92
N PRO A 410 3.33 -29.36 14.34
CA PRO A 410 2.48 -28.68 15.32
C PRO A 410 3.09 -28.71 16.72
N PHE A 411 2.69 -27.77 17.55
CA PHE A 411 3.01 -27.69 18.98
C PHE A 411 1.73 -27.48 19.77
N PHE A 412 1.81 -27.55 21.10
CA PHE A 412 0.65 -27.33 21.95
C PHE A 412 0.19 -25.86 21.92
N SER A 413 -0.99 -25.64 21.36
CA SER A 413 -1.54 -24.30 21.11
C SER A 413 -2.23 -23.69 22.33
N HIS A 414 -2.89 -24.50 23.18
CA HIS A 414 -3.76 -24.02 24.26
C HIS A 414 -3.10 -23.92 25.65
N ASN A 415 -1.77 -23.81 25.71
CA ASN A 415 -1.02 -23.80 26.97
C ASN A 415 -1.38 -22.62 27.89
N LYS A 416 -1.37 -21.39 27.36
CA LYS A 416 -1.65 -20.20 28.19
C LYS A 416 -3.10 -20.26 28.66
N SER A 417 -4.04 -20.55 27.77
CA SER A 417 -5.46 -20.68 28.12
C SER A 417 -5.70 -21.71 29.23
N LEU A 418 -5.15 -22.92 29.09
CA LEU A 418 -5.31 -23.97 30.10
C LEU A 418 -4.65 -23.59 31.44
N LYS A 419 -3.46 -22.98 31.40
CA LYS A 419 -2.76 -22.48 32.59
C LYS A 419 -3.54 -21.40 33.32
N ILE A 420 -4.15 -20.46 32.58
CA ILE A 420 -4.95 -19.39 33.16
C ILE A 420 -6.24 -19.95 33.76
N LEU A 421 -6.92 -20.91 33.11
CA LEU A 421 -8.04 -21.62 33.70
C LEU A 421 -7.66 -22.33 35.01
N TYR A 422 -6.58 -23.10 35.00
CA TYR A 422 -6.09 -23.78 36.20
C TYR A 422 -5.87 -22.81 37.38
N ASN A 423 -5.21 -21.69 37.11
CA ASN A 423 -4.98 -20.66 38.12
C ASN A 423 -6.26 -19.96 38.57
N TYR A 424 -7.23 -19.75 37.66
CA TYR A 424 -8.51 -19.16 37.98
C TYR A 424 -9.32 -20.08 38.92
N LEU A 425 -9.35 -21.38 38.64
CA LEU A 425 -10.00 -22.39 39.50
C LEU A 425 -9.36 -22.43 40.89
N ALA A 426 -8.03 -22.57 40.94
CA ALA A 426 -7.29 -22.71 42.18
C ALA A 426 -7.36 -21.46 43.09
N ARG A 427 -7.47 -20.26 42.52
CA ARG A 427 -7.31 -18.99 43.27
C ARG A 427 -8.58 -18.17 43.37
N LYS A 428 -9.28 -17.98 42.26
CA LYS A 428 -10.46 -17.10 42.19
C LYS A 428 -11.72 -17.87 42.52
N TYR A 429 -11.90 -19.05 41.92
CA TYR A 429 -13.07 -19.88 42.17
C TYR A 429 -13.12 -20.36 43.62
N LYS A 430 -12.15 -21.19 44.05
CA LYS A 430 -12.03 -21.67 45.44
C LYS A 430 -11.95 -20.55 46.46
N GLY A 431 -11.37 -19.42 46.08
CA GLY A 431 -11.18 -18.29 46.97
C GLY A 431 -12.46 -17.47 47.23
N THR A 432 -13.22 -17.12 46.20
CA THR A 432 -14.29 -16.10 46.30
C THR A 432 -15.63 -16.55 45.75
N ILE A 433 -15.62 -17.29 44.65
CA ILE A 433 -16.84 -17.67 43.93
C ILE A 433 -17.53 -18.83 44.66
N GLN A 434 -16.75 -19.81 45.14
CA GLN A 434 -17.26 -20.99 45.85
C GLN A 434 -18.06 -20.59 47.11
N GLU A 435 -17.59 -19.61 47.87
CA GLU A 435 -18.31 -19.07 49.02
C GLU A 435 -19.66 -18.45 48.60
N GLY A 436 -19.68 -17.70 47.50
CA GLY A 436 -20.93 -17.14 46.93
C GLY A 436 -21.90 -18.22 46.48
N VAL A 437 -21.40 -19.31 45.88
CA VAL A 437 -22.20 -20.49 45.51
C VAL A 437 -22.83 -21.12 46.76
N GLN A 438 -22.05 -21.32 47.82
CA GLN A 438 -22.53 -21.91 49.08
C GLN A 438 -23.60 -21.03 49.74
N LEU A 439 -23.41 -19.71 49.78
CA LEU A 439 -24.39 -18.77 50.32
C LEU A 439 -25.69 -18.76 49.51
N ALA A 440 -25.60 -18.71 48.18
CA ALA A 440 -26.78 -18.77 47.31
C ALA A 440 -27.54 -20.09 47.49
N SER A 441 -26.83 -21.21 47.56
CA SER A 441 -27.41 -22.54 47.78
C SER A 441 -28.11 -22.65 49.13
N ALA A 442 -27.47 -22.22 50.21
CA ALA A 442 -27.97 -22.38 51.57
C ALA A 442 -29.14 -21.44 51.90
N TYR A 443 -29.06 -20.17 51.49
CA TYR A 443 -30.00 -19.15 51.93
C TYR A 443 -31.10 -18.84 50.91
N VAL A 444 -30.78 -18.79 49.62
CA VAL A 444 -31.73 -18.35 48.58
C VAL A 444 -32.43 -19.54 47.92
N LEU A 445 -31.66 -20.59 47.58
CA LEU A 445 -32.14 -21.71 46.78
C LEU A 445 -32.60 -22.92 47.60
N SER A 446 -32.58 -22.85 48.93
CA SER A 446 -32.99 -23.94 49.82
C SER A 446 -34.41 -24.46 49.56
N THR A 447 -35.28 -23.58 49.04
CA THR A 447 -36.66 -23.91 48.66
C THR A 447 -36.82 -24.29 47.19
N ASN A 448 -35.88 -23.92 46.32
CA ASN A 448 -35.90 -24.21 44.88
C ASN A 448 -34.84 -25.25 44.50
N ARG A 449 -35.17 -26.52 44.78
CA ARG A 449 -34.27 -27.67 44.54
C ARG A 449 -33.78 -27.79 43.10
N LEU A 450 -34.57 -27.37 42.11
CA LEU A 450 -34.18 -27.50 40.71
C LEU A 450 -32.99 -26.58 40.39
N ILE A 451 -33.09 -25.30 40.74
CA ILE A 451 -32.02 -24.32 40.50
C ILE A 451 -30.83 -24.61 41.42
N GLN A 452 -31.09 -25.04 42.65
CA GLN A 452 -30.04 -25.49 43.58
C GLN A 452 -29.21 -26.63 42.99
N ASN A 453 -29.86 -27.66 42.45
CA ASN A 453 -29.17 -28.81 41.86
C ASN A 453 -28.33 -28.41 40.64
N ARG A 454 -28.84 -27.49 39.78
CA ARG A 454 -28.07 -26.96 38.64
C ARG A 454 -26.84 -26.19 39.09
N LEU A 455 -26.99 -25.32 40.10
CA LEU A 455 -25.86 -24.57 40.65
C LEU A 455 -24.80 -25.50 41.23
N MET A 456 -25.22 -26.52 41.99
CA MET A 456 -24.31 -27.50 42.58
C MET A 456 -23.65 -28.39 41.50
N GLN A 457 -24.34 -28.69 40.41
CA GLN A 457 -23.77 -29.42 39.27
C GLN A 457 -22.64 -28.62 38.61
N CYS A 458 -22.85 -27.32 38.34
CA CYS A 458 -21.79 -26.46 37.81
C CYS A 458 -20.61 -26.34 38.78
N ALA A 459 -20.88 -26.19 40.07
CA ALA A 459 -19.85 -26.09 41.11
C ALA A 459 -19.01 -27.38 41.23
N ALA A 460 -19.66 -28.55 41.25
CA ALA A 460 -18.99 -29.85 41.26
C ALA A 460 -18.15 -30.05 39.98
N GLY A 461 -18.68 -29.61 38.83
CA GLY A 461 -17.94 -29.64 37.56
C GLY A 461 -16.63 -28.85 37.62
N LEU A 462 -16.63 -27.65 38.22
CA LEU A 462 -15.42 -26.84 38.36
C LEU A 462 -14.40 -27.43 39.34
N GLU A 463 -14.87 -28.04 40.42
CA GLU A 463 -14.00 -28.73 41.39
C GLU A 463 -13.33 -29.97 40.78
N GLU A 464 -14.08 -30.75 40.01
CA GLU A 464 -13.56 -31.90 39.27
C GLU A 464 -12.60 -31.45 38.16
N LEU A 465 -12.88 -30.32 37.50
CA LEU A 465 -12.10 -29.81 36.39
C LEU A 465 -10.67 -29.44 36.79
N GLU A 466 -10.47 -28.85 37.97
CA GLU A 466 -9.12 -28.57 38.47
C GLU A 466 -8.29 -29.86 38.59
N ALA A 467 -8.88 -30.92 39.13
CA ALA A 467 -8.21 -32.22 39.22
C ALA A 467 -7.96 -32.83 37.84
N LYS A 468 -8.91 -32.71 36.90
CA LYS A 468 -8.75 -33.15 35.51
C LYS A 468 -7.60 -32.46 34.79
N ILE A 469 -7.43 -31.14 34.98
CA ILE A 469 -6.31 -30.40 34.37
C ILE A 469 -4.97 -30.90 34.91
N VAL A 470 -4.86 -31.14 36.22
CA VAL A 470 -3.64 -31.69 36.84
C VAL A 470 -3.35 -33.11 36.35
N LEU A 471 -4.37 -33.96 36.23
CA LEU A 471 -4.23 -35.32 35.69
C LEU A 471 -3.83 -35.30 34.22
N PHE A 472 -4.41 -34.39 33.43
CA PHE A 472 -4.06 -34.17 32.03
C PHE A 472 -2.58 -33.77 31.90
N ASP A 473 -2.11 -32.77 32.64
CA ASP A 473 -0.70 -32.38 32.63
C ASP A 473 0.20 -33.55 33.04
N ARG A 474 -0.16 -34.26 34.11
CA ARG A 474 0.59 -35.44 34.57
C ARG A 474 0.63 -36.57 33.54
N SER A 475 -0.42 -36.77 32.74
CA SER A 475 -0.44 -37.81 31.69
C SER A 475 0.69 -37.63 30.67
N LEU A 476 1.16 -36.38 30.48
CA LEU A 476 2.28 -36.04 29.60
C LEU A 476 3.66 -36.19 30.27
N SER A 477 3.71 -36.64 31.53
CA SER A 477 4.95 -36.94 32.24
C SER A 477 5.72 -38.10 31.58
N PRO A 478 7.06 -38.08 31.55
CA PRO A 478 7.88 -39.17 31.00
C PRO A 478 7.60 -40.56 31.57
N ASP A 479 7.02 -40.63 32.77
CA ASP A 479 6.69 -41.88 33.46
C ASP A 479 5.38 -42.52 32.96
N GLU A 480 4.49 -41.71 32.38
CA GLU A 480 3.19 -42.11 31.86
C GLU A 480 3.26 -42.48 30.36
N ASP A 481 2.25 -43.18 29.86
CA ASP A 481 2.27 -43.74 28.50
C ASP A 481 2.30 -42.66 27.41
N ASP A 482 1.56 -41.55 27.59
CA ASP A 482 1.54 -40.44 26.64
C ASP A 482 2.88 -39.68 26.64
N GLY A 483 3.54 -39.50 27.79
CA GLY A 483 4.88 -38.90 27.84
C GLY A 483 5.96 -39.81 27.24
N LYS A 484 5.86 -41.14 27.40
CA LYS A 484 6.73 -42.10 26.70
C LYS A 484 6.52 -42.03 25.19
N ALA A 485 5.26 -41.90 24.73
CA ALA A 485 4.94 -41.71 23.31
C ALA A 485 5.57 -40.41 22.78
N MET A 486 5.45 -39.30 23.52
CA MET A 486 6.08 -38.03 23.18
C MET A 486 7.61 -38.14 23.03
N MET A 487 8.27 -38.84 23.97
CA MET A 487 9.72 -39.06 23.91
C MET A 487 10.11 -39.90 22.70
N ARG A 488 9.34 -40.94 22.36
CA ARG A 488 9.57 -41.75 21.14
C ARG A 488 9.46 -40.88 19.88
N PHE A 489 8.42 -40.07 19.78
CA PHE A 489 8.26 -39.15 18.64
C PHE A 489 9.40 -38.14 18.55
N LYS A 490 9.95 -37.68 19.68
CA LYS A 490 11.07 -36.73 19.71
C LYS A 490 12.32 -37.26 19.01
N TYR A 491 12.62 -38.57 19.16
CA TYR A 491 13.79 -39.20 18.54
C TYR A 491 13.54 -39.70 17.10
N GLY A 492 12.29 -40.04 16.76
CA GLY A 492 11.92 -40.62 15.47
C GLY A 492 11.51 -39.61 14.37
N ARG A 493 10.89 -38.49 14.75
CA ARG A 493 10.34 -37.48 13.82
C ARG A 493 11.36 -36.80 12.90
N SER A 494 12.66 -36.97 13.16
CA SER A 494 13.76 -36.43 12.35
C SER A 494 14.01 -37.25 11.07
N ALA A 495 13.52 -38.48 10.96
CA ALA A 495 13.84 -39.39 9.86
C ALA A 495 12.64 -39.99 9.12
N ASP A 496 11.47 -40.21 9.76
CA ASP A 496 10.32 -40.91 9.15
C ASP A 496 9.05 -40.04 9.03
N VAL A 497 8.46 -40.01 7.83
CA VAL A 497 7.19 -39.34 7.51
C VAL A 497 6.00 -39.96 8.25
N ASN A 498 6.02 -41.27 8.50
CA ASN A 498 4.96 -41.94 9.26
C ASN A 498 4.97 -41.51 10.72
N GLU A 499 6.16 -41.39 11.33
CA GLU A 499 6.29 -40.90 12.70
C GLU A 499 5.91 -39.41 12.82
N GLN A 500 6.15 -38.61 11.79
CA GLN A 500 5.64 -37.23 11.72
C GLN A 500 4.10 -37.17 11.68
N LYS A 501 3.44 -38.08 10.94
CA LYS A 501 1.97 -38.17 10.93
C LYS A 501 1.41 -38.57 12.30
N LEU A 502 2.04 -39.55 12.95
CA LEU A 502 1.67 -39.98 14.31
C LEU A 502 1.85 -38.84 15.32
N TYR A 503 2.97 -38.12 15.25
CA TYR A 503 3.19 -36.93 16.07
C TYR A 503 2.14 -35.85 15.85
N ARG A 504 1.82 -35.52 14.60
CA ARG A 504 0.76 -34.54 14.26
C ARG A 504 -0.59 -34.96 14.85
N SER A 505 -0.97 -36.23 14.72
CA SER A 505 -2.21 -36.77 15.28
C SER A 505 -2.21 -36.71 16.80
N PHE A 506 -1.09 -37.05 17.44
CA PHE A 506 -0.94 -37.03 18.89
C PHE A 506 -1.07 -35.62 19.46
N ILE A 507 -0.35 -34.63 18.89
CA ILE A 507 -0.44 -33.23 19.31
C ILE A 507 -1.87 -32.72 19.11
N SER A 508 -2.48 -32.98 17.95
CA SER A 508 -3.85 -32.54 17.67
C SER A 508 -4.87 -33.17 18.64
N GLN A 509 -4.69 -34.42 19.04
CA GLN A 509 -5.56 -35.08 20.02
C GLN A 509 -5.41 -34.41 21.40
N LYS A 510 -4.17 -34.20 21.86
CA LYS A 510 -3.93 -33.59 23.18
C LYS A 510 -4.33 -32.14 23.25
N ASP A 511 -4.18 -31.37 22.17
CA ASP A 511 -4.72 -30.01 22.08
C ASP A 511 -6.24 -29.99 22.11
N ARG A 512 -6.89 -30.96 21.47
CA ARG A 512 -8.34 -31.10 21.54
C ARG A 512 -8.80 -31.43 22.97
N GLU A 513 -8.13 -32.36 23.65
CA GLU A 513 -8.40 -32.66 25.07
C GLU A 513 -8.25 -31.41 25.95
N ALA A 514 -7.17 -30.64 25.77
CA ALA A 514 -6.96 -29.37 26.47
C ALA A 514 -8.07 -28.35 26.18
N PHE A 515 -8.48 -28.21 24.92
CA PHE A 515 -9.57 -27.31 24.52
C PHE A 515 -10.92 -27.73 25.11
N GLU A 516 -11.22 -29.03 25.16
CA GLU A 516 -12.44 -29.56 25.78
C GLU A 516 -12.47 -29.25 27.29
N LEU A 517 -11.34 -29.32 27.99
CA LEU A 517 -11.24 -28.89 29.39
C LEU A 517 -11.50 -27.37 29.54
N ILE A 518 -10.99 -26.56 28.62
CA ILE A 518 -11.22 -25.11 28.61
C ILE A 518 -12.70 -24.78 28.44
N GLU A 519 -13.36 -25.38 27.45
CA GLU A 519 -14.78 -25.17 27.18
C GLU A 519 -15.66 -25.65 28.35
N GLN A 520 -15.37 -26.81 28.95
CA GLN A 520 -16.07 -27.27 30.15
C GLN A 520 -15.99 -26.26 31.31
N GLY A 521 -14.82 -25.64 31.51
CA GLY A 521 -14.63 -24.60 32.51
C GLY A 521 -15.45 -23.35 32.23
N LYS A 522 -15.45 -22.91 30.97
CA LYS A 522 -16.25 -21.76 30.50
C LYS A 522 -17.75 -22.01 30.69
N GLU A 523 -18.25 -23.17 30.28
CA GLU A 523 -19.65 -23.56 30.41
C GLU A 523 -20.12 -23.56 31.86
N CYS A 524 -19.34 -24.18 32.77
CA CYS A 524 -19.71 -24.25 34.17
C CYS A 524 -19.68 -22.87 34.85
N LEU A 525 -18.68 -22.03 34.56
CA LEU A 525 -18.60 -20.67 35.07
C LEU A 525 -19.77 -19.80 34.57
N LEU A 526 -20.07 -19.88 33.26
CA LEU A 526 -21.21 -19.17 32.68
C LEU A 526 -22.54 -19.64 33.28
N GLY A 527 -22.68 -20.94 33.55
CA GLY A 527 -23.83 -21.49 34.27
C GLY A 527 -24.02 -20.87 35.65
N ILE A 528 -22.94 -20.72 36.43
CA ILE A 528 -22.96 -20.05 37.74
C ILE A 528 -23.35 -18.57 37.60
N LYS A 529 -22.74 -17.84 36.66
CA LYS A 529 -23.05 -16.43 36.38
C LYS A 529 -24.53 -16.22 36.07
N ASN A 530 -25.09 -17.04 35.18
CA ASN A 530 -26.49 -16.94 34.78
C ASN A 530 -27.42 -17.15 35.99
N ILE A 531 -27.15 -18.16 36.82
CA ILE A 531 -27.93 -18.39 38.05
C ILE A 531 -27.81 -17.20 39.01
N PHE A 532 -26.62 -16.62 39.19
CA PHE A 532 -26.46 -15.43 40.03
C PHE A 532 -27.26 -14.24 39.51
N ASN A 533 -27.22 -13.97 38.20
CA ASN A 533 -27.99 -12.90 37.59
C ASN A 533 -29.50 -13.11 37.70
N ASP A 534 -29.98 -14.34 37.51
CA ASP A 534 -31.39 -14.71 37.69
C ASP A 534 -31.85 -14.49 39.13
N LEU A 535 -31.00 -14.82 40.11
CA LEU A 535 -31.28 -14.58 41.52
C LEU A 535 -31.37 -13.08 41.82
N ILE A 536 -30.40 -12.29 41.34
CA ILE A 536 -30.33 -10.83 41.53
C ILE A 536 -31.54 -10.12 40.93
N THR A 537 -32.00 -10.57 39.76
CA THR A 537 -33.12 -9.97 39.03
C THR A 537 -34.49 -10.54 39.41
N SER A 538 -34.53 -11.51 40.32
CA SER A 538 -35.77 -12.19 40.72
C SER A 538 -36.85 -11.21 41.20
N PRO A 539 -38.10 -11.31 40.68
CA PRO A 539 -39.19 -10.45 41.12
C PRO A 539 -39.73 -10.81 42.52
N MET A 540 -39.38 -11.98 43.06
CA MET A 540 -39.93 -12.49 44.32
C MET A 540 -39.42 -11.71 45.53
N GLU A 541 -40.34 -11.20 46.35
CA GLU A 541 -40.01 -10.34 47.49
C GLU A 541 -39.29 -11.08 48.62
N SER A 542 -39.59 -12.38 48.80
CA SER A 542 -38.87 -13.27 49.71
C SER A 542 -37.39 -13.47 49.33
N VAL A 543 -37.10 -13.54 48.02
CA VAL A 543 -35.73 -13.61 47.52
C VAL A 543 -35.03 -12.27 47.75
N LYS A 544 -35.70 -11.15 47.45
CA LYS A 544 -35.17 -9.79 47.67
C LYS A 544 -34.86 -9.50 49.15
N SER A 545 -35.64 -10.01 50.09
CA SER A 545 -35.36 -9.83 51.52
C SER A 545 -34.12 -10.60 51.97
N ILE A 546 -33.94 -11.85 51.50
CA ILE A 546 -32.76 -12.66 51.80
C ILE A 546 -31.52 -12.04 51.14
N LEU A 547 -31.64 -11.55 49.92
CA LEU A 547 -30.58 -10.88 49.19
C LEU A 547 -29.98 -9.65 49.92
N LYS A 548 -30.77 -8.98 50.78
CA LYS A 548 -30.33 -7.85 51.60
C LYS A 548 -29.59 -8.26 52.88
N THR A 549 -29.49 -9.56 53.22
CA THR A 549 -28.78 -9.99 54.42
C THR A 549 -27.28 -9.72 54.28
N ILE A 550 -26.68 -9.26 55.38
CA ILE A 550 -25.25 -8.95 55.46
C ILE A 550 -24.49 -10.21 55.82
N HIS A 551 -23.44 -10.49 55.07
CA HIS A 551 -22.49 -11.57 55.32
C HIS A 551 -21.11 -10.97 55.51
N PHE A 552 -20.35 -11.52 56.46
CA PHE A 552 -18.95 -11.15 56.66
C PHE A 552 -18.08 -12.02 55.75
N GLN A 553 -17.47 -11.40 54.73
CA GLN A 553 -16.60 -12.08 53.78
C GLN A 553 -15.25 -11.35 53.70
N ARG A 554 -14.15 -12.07 53.95
CA ARG A 554 -12.77 -11.58 53.79
C ARG A 554 -12.50 -10.20 54.41
N GLY A 555 -13.02 -9.95 55.61
CA GLY A 555 -12.79 -8.69 56.33
C GLY A 555 -13.75 -7.56 55.98
N ARG A 556 -14.79 -7.80 55.17
CA ARG A 556 -15.82 -6.81 54.81
C ARG A 556 -17.22 -7.34 55.08
N ASN A 557 -18.11 -6.45 55.48
CA ASN A 557 -19.54 -6.71 55.57
C ASN A 557 -20.18 -6.34 54.24
N GLU A 558 -20.65 -7.34 53.50
CA GLU A 558 -21.28 -7.15 52.20
C GLU A 558 -22.66 -7.84 52.19
N THR A 559 -23.61 -7.26 51.48
CA THR A 559 -24.91 -7.92 51.25
C THR A 559 -24.74 -9.08 50.28
N LEU A 560 -25.63 -10.08 50.37
CA LEU A 560 -25.58 -11.22 49.44
C LEU A 560 -25.69 -10.76 47.97
N VAL A 561 -26.50 -9.74 47.67
CA VAL A 561 -26.55 -9.13 46.31
C VAL A 561 -25.19 -8.63 45.86
N GLN A 562 -24.47 -7.90 46.72
CA GLN A 562 -23.15 -7.36 46.37
C GLN A 562 -22.15 -8.48 46.09
N ILE A 563 -22.19 -9.55 46.88
CA ILE A 563 -21.33 -10.73 46.70
C ILE A 563 -21.63 -11.40 45.35
N LEU A 564 -22.91 -11.71 45.08
CA LEU A 564 -23.31 -12.37 43.84
C LEU A 564 -23.01 -11.52 42.62
N LYS A 565 -23.24 -10.20 42.70
CA LYS A 565 -22.98 -9.27 41.60
C LYS A 565 -21.49 -9.17 41.30
N ARG A 566 -20.65 -8.98 42.32
CA ARG A 566 -19.19 -8.97 42.17
C ARG A 566 -18.68 -10.28 41.56
N ASN A 567 -19.19 -11.42 42.03
CA ASN A 567 -18.75 -12.71 41.51
C ASN A 567 -19.21 -12.94 40.05
N ALA A 568 -20.42 -12.47 39.68
CA ALA A 568 -20.90 -12.52 38.31
C ALA A 568 -20.05 -11.65 37.37
N GLU A 569 -19.67 -10.44 37.81
CA GLU A 569 -18.76 -9.53 37.08
C GLU A 569 -17.37 -10.17 36.90
N LEU A 570 -16.80 -10.76 37.96
CA LEU A 570 -15.50 -11.46 37.88
C LEU A 570 -15.50 -12.66 36.92
N ILE A 571 -16.63 -13.37 36.82
CA ILE A 571 -16.79 -14.47 35.86
C ILE A 571 -16.89 -13.93 34.44
N GLU A 572 -17.61 -12.83 34.24
CA GLU A 572 -17.77 -12.20 32.93
C GLU A 572 -16.46 -11.63 32.39
N GLU A 573 -15.69 -10.92 33.23
CA GLU A 573 -14.36 -10.42 32.88
C GLU A 573 -13.43 -11.55 32.45
N TYR A 574 -13.41 -12.65 33.22
CA TYR A 574 -12.61 -13.84 32.89
C TYR A 574 -13.07 -14.51 31.60
N TYR A 575 -14.38 -14.69 31.41
CA TYR A 575 -14.94 -15.34 30.22
C TYR A 575 -14.55 -14.58 28.94
N ASN A 576 -14.75 -13.25 28.94
CA ASN A 576 -14.38 -12.39 27.82
C ASN A 576 -12.87 -12.40 27.55
N PHE A 577 -12.06 -12.42 28.61
CA PHE A 577 -10.60 -12.53 28.48
C PHE A 577 -10.16 -13.89 27.90
N MET A 578 -10.78 -14.99 28.32
CA MET A 578 -10.47 -16.33 27.82
C MET A 578 -10.77 -16.47 26.33
N ASP A 579 -11.87 -15.91 25.84
CA ASP A 579 -12.16 -15.92 24.39
C ASP A 579 -11.09 -15.15 23.60
N GLN A 580 -10.61 -14.02 24.12
CA GLN A 580 -9.52 -13.25 23.51
C GLN A 580 -8.20 -14.04 23.52
N LEU A 581 -7.89 -14.73 24.62
CA LEU A 581 -6.67 -15.50 24.77
C LEU A 581 -6.63 -16.73 23.83
N ILE A 582 -7.75 -17.44 23.71
CA ILE A 582 -7.89 -18.59 22.78
C ILE A 582 -7.73 -18.12 21.33
N ALA A 583 -8.31 -16.98 20.98
CA ALA A 583 -8.17 -16.41 19.63
C ALA A 583 -6.71 -16.01 19.32
N LEU A 584 -5.99 -15.49 20.31
CA LEU A 584 -4.57 -15.14 20.21
C LEU A 584 -3.70 -16.39 19.99
N GLU A 585 -3.97 -17.47 20.74
CA GLU A 585 -3.26 -18.75 20.60
C GLU A 585 -3.51 -19.47 19.27
N LYS A 586 -4.66 -19.27 18.63
CA LYS A 586 -4.95 -19.84 17.29
C LYS A 586 -4.27 -19.10 16.14
N GLY A 587 -3.85 -17.85 16.37
CA GLY A 587 -3.22 -16.98 15.37
C GLY A 587 -1.69 -16.89 15.47
N ALA A 588 -1.09 -17.53 16.47
CA ALA A 588 0.36 -17.64 16.67
C ALA A 588 0.89 -18.96 16.09
#